data_AF-A0A7S9QAR5-F1
#
_entry.id   AF-A0A7S9QAR5-F1
#
_cell.length_a   1.000
_cell.length_b   1.000
_cell.length_c   1.000
_cell.angle_alpha   90.00
_cell.angle_beta   90.00
_cell.angle_gamma   90.00
#
_symmetry.space_group_name_H-M   'P 1'
#
loop_
_entity.id
_entity.type
_entity.pdbx_description
1 polymer ?
#
loop_
_entity_poly.entity_id
_entity_poly.type
_entity_poly.pdbx_seq_one_letter_code
_entity_poly.pdbx_strand_id
1 'polypeptide(L)'
;MLWECASAAVIGTAHSERGGVCQDRCSSQVFDQAGTPWAAIFVADGAGSAQYSELGAELAINTANESVTQLMHLAEVALDESLAVEIVSNIRQAISHMAKERGLPTRSFACTFLGALTSPTGTSCFR
;
A
#
# COMPACT_ATOMS: atom_id res chain seq x y z
N MET A 1 16.33 -10.18 16.10
CA MET A 1 16.24 -10.85 14.79
C MET A 1 16.12 -9.77 13.74
N LEU A 2 16.75 -9.96 12.58
CA LEU A 2 16.60 -9.07 11.43
C LEU A 2 15.46 -9.62 10.58
N TRP A 3 14.51 -8.78 10.19
CA TRP A 3 13.51 -9.15 9.19
C TRP A 3 14.19 -9.13 7.81
N GLU A 4 13.85 -10.10 6.97
CA GLU A 4 14.21 -10.11 5.56
C GLU A 4 12.92 -10.20 4.76
N CYS A 5 12.78 -9.36 3.75
CA CYS A 5 11.56 -9.29 2.95
C CYS A 5 11.90 -9.23 1.46
N ALA A 6 11.01 -9.79 0.65
CA ALA A 6 11.05 -9.72 -0.79
C ALA A 6 9.62 -9.57 -1.31
N SER A 7 9.47 -8.79 -2.37
CA SER A 7 8.18 -8.54 -3.02
C SER A 7 8.38 -8.47 -4.53
N ALA A 8 7.47 -9.09 -5.27
CA ALA A 8 7.43 -9.07 -6.74
C ALA A 8 5.98 -9.11 -7.22
N ALA A 9 5.68 -8.34 -8.26
CA ALA A 9 4.39 -8.34 -8.96
C ALA A 9 4.63 -8.62 -10.45
N VAL A 10 3.81 -9.47 -11.04
CA VAL A 10 3.95 -9.92 -12.43
C VAL A 10 2.58 -9.91 -13.10
N ILE A 11 2.53 -9.48 -14.36
CA ILE A 11 1.31 -9.54 -15.16
C ILE A 11 0.90 -10.98 -15.45
N GLY A 12 -0.36 -11.33 -15.19
CA GLY A 12 -0.92 -12.62 -15.59
C GLY A 12 -1.05 -12.75 -17.11
N THR A 13 -1.00 -13.99 -17.62
CA THR A 13 -1.11 -14.29 -19.06
C THR A 13 -2.40 -13.75 -19.68
N ALA A 14 -3.53 -13.85 -18.96
CA ALA A 14 -4.82 -13.35 -19.42
C ALA A 14 -4.85 -11.83 -19.66
N HIS A 15 -4.14 -11.04 -18.84
CA HIS A 15 -4.01 -9.59 -19.05
C HIS A 15 -3.08 -9.28 -20.21
N SER A 16 -1.98 -10.04 -20.33
CA SER A 16 -1.03 -9.89 -21.44
C SER A 16 -1.68 -10.17 -22.80
N GLU A 17 -2.48 -11.24 -22.92
CA GLU A 17 -3.21 -11.60 -24.14
C GLU A 17 -4.21 -10.52 -24.59
N ARG A 18 -4.71 -9.72 -23.64
CA ARG A 18 -5.64 -8.61 -23.91
C ARG A 18 -4.93 -7.27 -24.14
N GLY A 19 -3.59 -7.26 -24.17
CA GLY A 19 -2.78 -6.05 -24.30
C GLY A 19 -2.84 -5.12 -23.08
N GLY A 20 -3.21 -5.66 -21.92
CA GLY A 20 -3.31 -4.92 -20.66
C GLY A 20 -1.96 -4.71 -19.97
N VAL A 21 -1.99 -3.98 -18.85
CA VAL A 21 -0.85 -3.74 -17.96
C VAL A 21 -1.04 -4.50 -16.65
N CYS A 22 0.03 -4.72 -15.88
CA CYS A 22 -0.07 -5.28 -14.53
C CYS A 22 -0.83 -4.30 -13.63
N GLN A 23 -1.92 -4.75 -13.01
CA GLN A 23 -2.76 -3.97 -12.09
C GLN A 23 -2.41 -4.26 -10.62
N ASP A 24 -1.65 -5.32 -10.37
CA ASP A 24 -1.12 -5.68 -9.06
C ASP A 24 0.09 -4.80 -8.71
N ARG A 25 0.17 -4.42 -7.44
CA ARG A 25 1.32 -3.77 -6.84
C ARG A 25 1.59 -4.39 -5.48
N CYS A 26 2.87 -4.51 -5.14
CA CYS A 26 3.29 -4.96 -3.82
C CYS A 26 4.56 -4.22 -3.39
N SER A 27 4.75 -4.15 -2.07
CA SER A 27 5.93 -3.57 -1.44
C SER A 27 6.24 -4.36 -0.18
N SER A 28 7.52 -4.49 0.12
CA SER A 28 7.96 -4.96 1.42
C SER A 28 9.21 -4.16 1.84
N GLN A 29 9.20 -3.65 3.07
CA GLN A 29 10.26 -2.81 3.60
C GLN A 29 10.55 -3.19 5.05
N VAL A 30 11.83 -3.07 5.44
CA VAL A 30 12.30 -3.29 6.81
C VAL A 30 12.83 -1.97 7.35
N PHE A 31 12.51 -1.66 8.59
CA PHE A 31 12.91 -0.44 9.28
C PHE A 31 13.55 -0.76 10.62
N ASP A 32 14.39 0.15 11.10
CA ASP A 32 14.85 0.17 12.48
C ASP A 32 14.35 1.46 13.14
N GLN A 33 13.49 1.31 14.14
CA GLN A 33 13.00 2.42 14.95
C GLN A 33 13.71 2.37 16.30
N ALA A 34 14.78 3.14 16.44
CA ALA A 34 15.56 3.25 17.67
C ALA A 34 15.99 1.88 18.25
N GLY A 35 16.42 0.94 17.39
CA GLY A 35 16.82 -0.41 17.77
C GLY A 35 15.69 -1.44 17.80
N THR A 36 14.45 -1.04 17.50
CA THR A 36 13.32 -1.96 17.32
C THR A 36 13.13 -2.26 15.84
N PRO A 37 13.22 -3.53 15.39
CA PRO A 37 13.07 -3.88 13.99
C PRO A 37 11.59 -3.99 13.58
N TRP A 38 11.22 -3.29 12.52
CA TRP A 38 9.87 -3.32 11.93
C TRP A 38 9.90 -3.89 10.52
N ALA A 39 8.82 -4.52 10.09
CA ALA A 39 8.59 -4.79 8.68
C ALA A 39 7.18 -4.37 8.24
N ALA A 40 7.11 -3.79 7.05
CA ALA A 40 5.90 -3.36 6.39
C ALA A 40 5.71 -4.14 5.10
N ILE A 41 4.54 -4.73 4.90
CA ILE A 41 4.20 -5.48 3.69
C ILE A 41 2.86 -4.95 3.19
N PHE A 42 2.82 -4.57 1.92
CA PHE A 42 1.63 -4.03 1.28
C PHE A 42 1.37 -4.72 -0.04
N VAL A 43 0.10 -4.97 -0.33
CA VAL A 43 -0.37 -5.44 -1.63
C VAL A 43 -1.62 -4.67 -2.03
N ALA A 44 -1.75 -4.41 -3.33
CA ALA A 44 -2.92 -3.77 -3.93
C ALA A 44 -3.19 -4.41 -5.29
N ASP A 45 -4.46 -4.66 -5.59
CA ASP A 45 -4.92 -5.17 -6.88
C ASP A 45 -5.90 -4.18 -7.49
N GLY A 46 -5.52 -3.57 -8.60
CA GLY A 46 -6.35 -2.65 -9.37
C GLY A 46 -7.58 -3.34 -9.95
N ALA A 47 -8.77 -2.76 -9.75
CA ALA A 47 -9.99 -3.32 -10.29
C ALA A 47 -9.96 -3.33 -11.84
N GLY A 48 -10.14 -4.50 -12.45
CA GLY A 48 -10.14 -4.64 -13.92
C GLY A 48 -11.25 -3.85 -14.66
N SER A 49 -12.25 -3.34 -13.93
CA SER A 49 -13.32 -2.48 -14.45
C SER A 49 -13.01 -0.99 -14.37
N ALA A 50 -11.95 -0.59 -13.66
CA ALA A 50 -11.55 0.79 -13.49
C ALA A 50 -10.48 1.19 -14.53
N GLN A 51 -10.64 2.38 -15.10
CA GLN A 51 -9.85 2.86 -16.25
C GLN A 51 -8.36 3.06 -15.94
N TYR A 52 -8.04 3.46 -14.70
CA TYR A 52 -6.69 3.78 -14.22
C TYR A 52 -6.39 3.00 -12.95
N SER A 53 -6.78 1.72 -12.91
CA SER A 53 -6.68 0.89 -11.72
C SER A 53 -5.24 0.53 -11.36
N GLU A 54 -4.36 0.41 -12.35
CA GLU A 54 -2.91 0.26 -12.16
C GLU A 54 -2.32 1.46 -11.41
N LEU A 55 -2.76 2.67 -11.74
CA LEU A 55 -2.34 3.89 -11.07
C LEU A 55 -2.96 4.00 -9.67
N GLY A 56 -4.21 3.54 -9.50
CA GLY A 56 -4.85 3.44 -8.19
C GLY A 56 -4.08 2.53 -7.23
N ALA A 57 -3.73 1.33 -7.69
CA ALA A 57 -2.93 0.38 -6.91
C ALA A 57 -1.52 0.92 -6.59
N GLU A 58 -0.88 1.58 -7.55
CA GLU A 58 0.43 2.19 -7.36
C GLU A 58 0.39 3.32 -6.32
N LEU A 59 -0.61 4.20 -6.42
CA LEU A 59 -0.80 5.29 -5.48
C LEU A 59 -1.08 4.77 -4.07
N ALA A 60 -1.84 3.68 -3.94
CA ALA A 60 -2.09 3.05 -2.64
C ALA A 60 -0.79 2.53 -1.99
N ILE A 61 0.04 1.82 -2.74
CA ILE A 61 1.32 1.30 -2.23
C ILE A 61 2.28 2.44 -1.87
N ASN A 62 2.42 3.45 -2.74
CA ASN A 62 3.33 4.58 -2.50
C ASN A 62 2.90 5.37 -1.27
N THR A 63 1.60 5.67 -1.14
CA THR A 63 1.07 6.42 0.01
C THR A 63 1.23 5.63 1.31
N ALA A 64 1.05 4.30 1.28
CA ALA A 64 1.26 3.44 2.46
C ALA A 64 2.74 3.43 2.88
N ASN A 65 3.64 3.28 1.92
CA ASN A 65 5.09 3.33 2.15
C ASN A 65 5.53 4.68 2.75
N GLU A 66 5.03 5.79 2.22
CA GLU A 66 5.30 7.14 2.74
C GLU A 66 4.76 7.31 4.16
N SER A 67 3.51 6.90 4.41
CA SER A 67 2.89 6.96 5.74
C SER A 67 3.73 6.21 6.76
N VAL A 68 4.15 4.97 6.46
CA VAL A 68 5.00 4.20 7.38
C VAL A 68 6.38 4.81 7.56
N THR A 69 6.99 5.32 6.49
CA THR A 69 8.29 6.00 6.60
C THR A 69 8.21 7.17 7.58
N GLN A 70 7.14 7.96 7.52
CA GLN A 70 6.90 9.06 8.46
C GLN A 70 6.68 8.55 9.89
N LEU A 71 5.88 7.49 10.07
CA LEU A 71 5.65 6.87 11.37
C LEU A 71 6.95 6.36 12.01
N MET A 72 7.85 5.77 11.22
CA MET A 72 9.14 5.27 11.71
C MET A 72 10.08 6.38 12.20
N HIS A 73 9.82 7.65 11.86
CA HIS A 73 10.55 8.80 12.42
C HIS A 73 9.99 9.28 13.77
N LEU A 74 8.83 8.79 14.21
CA LEU A 74 8.27 9.09 15.52
C LEU A 74 9.03 8.34 16.62
N ALA A 75 9.03 8.91 17.82
CA ALA A 75 9.69 8.31 18.98
C ALA A 75 9.06 6.98 19.41
N GLU A 76 7.76 6.83 19.21
CA GLU A 76 6.99 5.62 19.54
C GLU A 76 5.89 5.43 18.49
N VAL A 77 5.66 4.17 18.10
CA VAL A 77 4.57 3.78 17.19
C VAL A 77 3.78 2.66 17.85
N ALA A 78 2.48 2.88 18.03
CA ALA A 78 1.56 1.87 18.54
C ALA A 78 0.97 1.06 17.38
N LEU A 79 1.02 -0.27 17.50
CA LEU A 79 0.33 -1.20 16.58
C LEU A 79 -1.14 -1.34 16.96
N ASP A 80 -1.91 -0.27 16.85
CA ASP A 80 -3.34 -0.27 17.15
C ASP A 80 -4.21 0.04 15.92
N GLU A 81 -5.53 0.12 16.12
CA GLU A 81 -6.49 0.41 15.06
C GLU A 81 -6.32 1.81 14.47
N SER A 82 -5.83 2.78 15.24
CA SER A 82 -5.68 4.16 14.78
C SER A 82 -4.62 4.27 13.69
N LEU A 83 -3.54 3.49 13.80
CA LEU A 83 -2.50 3.36 12.78
C LEU A 83 -3.06 2.87 11.44
N ALA A 84 -3.88 1.82 11.48
CA ALA A 84 -4.51 1.26 10.29
C ALA A 84 -5.47 2.27 9.65
N VAL A 85 -6.28 2.96 10.47
CA VAL A 85 -7.22 3.99 10.00
C VAL A 85 -6.47 5.15 9.35
N GLU A 86 -5.36 5.61 9.93
CA GLU A 86 -4.54 6.69 9.38
C GLU A 86 -3.99 6.33 7.99
N ILE A 87 -3.35 5.16 7.86
CA ILE A 87 -2.76 4.72 6.59
C ILE A 87 -3.84 4.58 5.51
N VAL A 88 -4.96 3.93 5.81
CA VAL A 88 -6.06 3.75 4.86
C VAL A 88 -6.71 5.10 4.51
N SER A 89 -6.82 6.02 5.47
CA SER A 89 -7.34 7.38 5.23
C SER A 89 -6.44 8.14 4.26
N ASN A 90 -5.12 8.12 4.46
CA ASN A 90 -4.14 8.77 3.60
C ASN A 90 -4.22 8.24 2.16
N ILE A 91 -4.31 6.91 1.99
CA ILE A 91 -4.49 6.28 0.67
C ILE A 91 -5.77 6.79 -0.01
N ARG A 92 -6.91 6.80 0.71
CA ARG A 92 -8.19 7.27 0.16
C ARG A 92 -8.14 8.74 -0.24
N GLN A 93 -7.45 9.57 0.56
CA GLN A 93 -7.25 10.99 0.25
C GLN A 93 -6.38 11.17 -0.98
N ALA A 94 -5.27 10.45 -1.10
CA ALA A 94 -4.38 10.50 -2.26
C ALA A 94 -5.13 10.12 -3.55
N ILE A 95 -5.89 9.02 -3.54
CA ILE A 95 -6.70 8.59 -4.70
C ILE A 95 -7.76 9.64 -5.04
N SER A 96 -8.44 10.20 -4.04
CA SER A 96 -9.46 11.24 -4.26
C SER A 96 -8.85 12.52 -4.83
N HIS A 97 -7.65 12.88 -4.39
CA HIS A 97 -6.91 14.02 -4.91
C HIS A 97 -6.53 13.81 -6.38
N MET A 98 -5.89 12.68 -6.69
CA MET A 98 -5.54 12.28 -8.06
C MET A 98 -6.75 12.28 -9.01
N ALA A 99 -7.88 11.73 -8.55
CA ALA A 99 -9.11 11.72 -9.31
C ALA A 99 -9.63 13.14 -9.62
N LYS A 100 -9.59 14.02 -8.61
CA LYS A 100 -9.96 15.43 -8.75
C LYS A 100 -9.05 16.18 -9.73
N GLU A 101 -7.73 16.01 -9.61
CA GLU A 101 -6.74 16.63 -10.52
C GLU A 101 -6.97 16.23 -11.98
N ARG A 102 -7.38 14.98 -12.22
CA ARG A 102 -7.67 14.47 -13.56
C ARG A 102 -9.10 14.69 -14.03
N GLY A 103 -9.97 15.30 -13.21
CA GLY A 103 -11.39 15.50 -13.55
C GLY A 103 -12.17 14.20 -13.74
N LEU A 104 -11.78 13.13 -13.04
CA LEU A 104 -12.35 11.80 -13.14
C LEU A 104 -13.03 11.39 -11.82
N PRO A 105 -13.99 10.45 -11.86
CA PRO A 105 -14.56 9.93 -10.62
C PRO A 105 -13.53 9.04 -9.90
N THR A 106 -13.53 9.05 -8.56
CA THR A 106 -12.61 8.23 -7.73
C THR A 106 -12.63 6.75 -8.11
N ARG A 107 -13.79 6.20 -8.50
CA ARG A 107 -13.93 4.81 -8.95
C ARG A 107 -13.07 4.46 -10.17
N SER A 108 -12.62 5.44 -10.96
CA SER A 108 -11.71 5.20 -12.09
C SER A 108 -10.33 4.72 -11.65
N PHE A 109 -9.99 4.86 -10.37
CA PHE A 109 -8.73 4.44 -9.74
C PHE A 109 -8.97 3.36 -8.68
N ALA A 110 -10.09 2.62 -8.78
CA ALA A 110 -10.43 1.62 -7.77
C ALA A 110 -9.38 0.50 -7.73
N CYS A 111 -8.94 0.17 -6.52
CA CYS A 111 -8.09 -0.97 -6.21
C CYS A 111 -8.49 -1.57 -4.85
N THR A 112 -8.11 -2.82 -4.62
CA THR A 112 -8.02 -3.37 -3.27
C THR A 112 -6.74 -2.88 -2.59
N PHE A 113 -6.66 -3.01 -1.27
CA PHE A 113 -5.46 -2.79 -0.50
C PHE A 113 -5.44 -3.76 0.68
N LEU A 114 -4.27 -4.29 1.01
CA LEU A 114 -4.02 -5.08 2.22
C LEU A 114 -2.62 -4.72 2.72
N GLY A 115 -2.53 -4.38 4.00
CA GLY A 115 -1.28 -4.06 4.66
C GLY A 115 -1.05 -4.87 5.92
N ALA A 116 0.21 -5.13 6.21
CA ALA A 116 0.68 -5.73 7.44
C ALA A 116 1.88 -4.93 7.98
N LEU A 117 1.82 -4.54 9.24
CA LEU A 117 2.93 -3.96 9.98
C LEU A 117 3.28 -4.88 11.15
N THR A 118 4.53 -5.31 11.21
CA THR A 118 5.02 -6.25 12.23
C THR A 118 6.21 -5.67 12.98
N SER A 119 6.24 -5.94 14.27
CA SER A 119 7.33 -5.63 15.18
C SER A 119 7.49 -6.80 16.17
N PRO A 120 8.51 -6.81 17.06
CA PRO A 120 8.64 -7.84 18.07
C PRO A 120 7.46 -7.92 19.05
N THR A 121 6.65 -6.87 19.17
CA THR A 121 5.51 -6.82 20.10
C THR A 121 4.20 -7.28 19.48
N GLY A 122 4.10 -7.37 18.15
CA GLY A 122 2.89 -7.82 17.49
C GLY A 122 2.84 -7.57 15.99
N THR A 123 1.70 -7.89 15.38
CA THR A 123 1.44 -7.61 13.97
C THR A 123 0.04 -7.03 13.82
N SER A 124 -0.08 -5.91 13.10
CA SER A 124 -1.36 -5.32 12.70
C SER A 124 -1.57 -5.57 11.20
N CYS A 125 -2.71 -6.17 10.85
CA CYS A 125 -3.13 -6.42 9.47
C CYS A 125 -4.42 -5.65 9.17
N PHE A 126 -4.47 -4.94 8.05
CA PHE A 126 -5.58 -4.01 7.73
C PHE A 126 -5.80 -3.88 6.22
N ARG A 127 -6.97 -3.39 5.81
CA ARG A 127 -7.41 -3.30 4.41
C ARG A 127 -8.31 -2.10 4.18
#